data_AF-A0A0J7N3F2-F1
#
_entry.id   AF-A0A0J7N3F2-F1
#
_cell.length_a   1.000
_cell.length_b   1.000
_cell.length_c   1.000
_cell.angle_alpha   90.00
_cell.angle_beta   90.00
_cell.angle_gamma   90.00
#
_symmetry.space_group_name_H-M   'P 1'
#
loop_
_entity.id
_entity.type
_entity.pdbx_description
1 polymer ?
#
loop_
_entity_poly.entity_id
_entity_poly.type
_entity_poly.pdbx_seq_one_letter_code
_entity_poly.pdbx_strand_id
1 'polypeptide(L)'
;MTTFLAQVEACLNSRPLLALSDDPDDISALTPGHFLVGASLLAVPEPSLTENAKNTLSRWQLVQKVRDHFWQRWSREYIHEMTPKPKWLKNEAVPDVGALCLVRSEITPPNR
;
A
#
# COMPACT_ATOMS: atom_id res chain seq x y z
N MET A 1 3.52 -12.71 18.52
CA MET A 1 4.47 -13.24 17.53
C MET A 1 3.67 -13.76 16.34
N THR A 2 3.52 -12.96 15.28
CA THR A 2 2.75 -13.33 14.08
C THR A 2 3.67 -13.99 13.05
N THR A 3 3.16 -14.99 12.32
CA THR A 3 3.93 -15.67 11.26
C THR A 3 4.04 -14.79 10.02
N PHE A 4 4.97 -15.10 9.13
CA PHE A 4 5.09 -14.40 7.84
C PHE A 4 3.77 -14.41 7.03
N LEU A 5 3.08 -15.55 7.00
CA LEU A 5 1.80 -15.67 6.28
C LEU A 5 0.72 -14.77 6.88
N ALA A 6 0.64 -14.66 8.21
CA ALA A 6 -0.30 -13.75 8.87
C ALA A 6 -0.01 -12.28 8.52
N GLN A 7 1.26 -11.91 8.35
CA GLN A 7 1.63 -10.56 7.89
C GLN A 7 1.25 -10.33 6.42
N VAL A 8 1.42 -11.33 5.55
CA VAL A 8 0.98 -11.25 4.14
C VAL A 8 -0.53 -11.10 4.05
N GLU A 9 -1.30 -11.88 4.81
CA GLU A 9 -2.75 -11.76 4.89
C GLU A 9 -3.17 -10.35 5.31
N ALA A 10 -2.55 -9.81 6.37
CA ALA A 10 -2.82 -8.44 6.82
C ALA A 10 -2.52 -7.41 5.72
N CYS A 11 -1.38 -7.53 5.03
CA CYS A 11 -1.03 -6.67 3.88
C CYS A 11 -2.12 -6.70 2.79
N LEU A 12 -2.57 -7.89 2.39
CA LEU A 12 -3.61 -8.04 1.37
C LEU A 12 -4.95 -7.44 1.80
N ASN A 13 -5.27 -7.52 3.09
CA ASN A 13 -6.52 -6.99 3.64
C ASN A 13 -6.46 -5.49 3.93
N SER A 14 -5.27 -4.88 3.98
CA SER A 14 -5.09 -3.43 4.06
C SER A 14 -5.13 -2.74 2.68
N ARG A 15 -5.41 -3.46 1.60
CA ARG A 15 -5.45 -2.86 0.25
C ARG A 15 -6.58 -1.84 0.10
N PRO A 16 -6.32 -0.65 -0.48
CA PRO A 16 -7.38 0.32 -0.75
C PRO A 16 -8.28 -0.18 -1.88
N LEU A 17 -9.61 -0.12 -1.69
CA LEU A 17 -10.61 -0.42 -2.70
C LEU A 17 -11.19 0.86 -3.29
N LEU A 18 -11.65 1.76 -2.41
CA LEU A 18 -12.35 3.00 -2.72
C LEU A 18 -12.08 4.03 -1.61
N ALA A 19 -12.47 5.28 -1.83
CA ALA A 19 -12.58 6.26 -0.75
C ALA A 19 -13.58 5.75 0.31
N LEU A 20 -13.28 5.95 1.59
CA LEU A 20 -14.21 5.60 2.67
C LEU A 20 -15.31 6.65 2.85
N SER A 21 -15.01 7.90 2.52
CA SER A 21 -15.88 9.07 2.70
C SER A 21 -15.87 9.93 1.42
N ASP A 22 -16.93 10.72 1.24
CA ASP A 22 -17.02 11.77 0.22
C ASP A 22 -16.40 13.10 0.70
N ASP A 23 -15.94 13.15 1.96
CA ASP A 23 -15.25 14.31 2.53
C ASP A 23 -13.85 14.46 1.91
N PRO A 24 -13.54 15.58 1.21
CA PRO A 24 -12.24 15.79 0.59
C PRO A 24 -11.08 15.89 1.60
N ASP A 25 -11.36 16.17 2.88
CA ASP A 25 -10.34 16.19 3.94
C ASP A 25 -10.05 14.79 4.51
N ASP A 26 -10.88 13.78 4.21
CA ASP A 26 -10.70 12.40 4.64
C ASP A 26 -9.99 11.57 3.56
N ILE A 27 -8.70 11.30 3.79
CA ILE A 27 -7.86 10.48 2.92
C ILE A 27 -7.95 8.98 3.20
N SER A 28 -8.89 8.54 4.04
CA SER A 28 -9.02 7.13 4.41
C SER A 28 -9.62 6.31 3.26
N ALA A 29 -9.05 5.11 3.08
CA ALA A 29 -9.51 4.17 2.08
C ALA A 29 -10.36 3.06 2.71
N LEU A 30 -11.46 2.71 2.06
CA LEU A 30 -12.18 1.49 2.32
C LEU A 30 -11.29 0.30 1.92
N THR A 31 -11.11 -0.65 2.81
CA THR A 31 -10.25 -1.84 2.61
C THR A 31 -11.02 -3.12 2.92
N PRO A 32 -10.60 -4.29 2.40
CA PRO A 32 -11.19 -5.57 2.79
C PRO A 32 -11.18 -5.82 4.31
N GLY A 33 -10.15 -5.33 5.01
CA GLY A 33 -10.05 -5.40 6.47
C GLY A 33 -11.24 -4.76 7.18
N HIS A 34 -11.83 -3.69 6.62
CA HIS A 34 -13.05 -3.09 7.18
C HIS A 34 -14.23 -4.07 7.18
N PHE A 35 -14.35 -4.95 6.18
CA PHE A 35 -15.40 -5.97 6.16
C PHE A 35 -15.11 -7.15 7.09
N LEU A 36 -13.83 -7.47 7.31
CA LEU A 36 -13.42 -8.61 8.14
C LEU A 36 -13.45 -8.29 9.63
N VAL A 37 -13.02 -7.07 10.02
CA VAL A 37 -12.78 -6.68 11.41
C VAL A 37 -13.59 -5.44 11.82
N GLY A 38 -14.20 -4.73 10.87
CA GLY A 38 -14.97 -3.50 11.13
C GLY A 38 -14.12 -2.23 11.15
N ALA A 39 -12.81 -2.32 10.91
CA ALA A 39 -11.89 -1.19 10.92
C ALA A 39 -10.66 -1.42 10.03
N SER A 40 -9.91 -0.35 9.75
CA SER A 40 -8.63 -0.44 9.06
C SER A 40 -7.63 -1.24 9.88
N LEU A 41 -6.92 -2.16 9.22
CA LEU A 41 -5.81 -2.90 9.80
C LEU A 41 -4.59 -1.98 9.89
N LEU A 42 -4.56 -1.12 10.90
CA LEU A 42 -3.46 -0.21 11.18
C LEU A 42 -2.35 -0.97 11.93
N ALA A 43 -1.21 -1.16 11.26
CA ALA A 43 0.03 -1.58 11.91
C ALA A 43 0.85 -0.35 12.28
N VAL A 44 1.54 -0.40 13.43
CA VAL A 44 2.54 0.62 13.78
C VAL A 44 3.65 0.60 12.73
N PRO A 45 4.02 1.76 12.14
CA PRO A 45 5.11 1.81 11.17
C PRO A 45 6.41 1.35 11.82
N GLU A 46 6.98 0.27 11.30
CA GLU A 46 8.29 -0.24 11.71
C GLU A 46 9.35 0.24 10.71
N PRO A 47 10.57 0.55 11.15
CA PRO A 47 11.64 0.96 10.25
C PRO A 47 11.96 -0.16 9.26
N SER A 48 12.03 0.19 7.96
CA SER A 48 12.32 -0.77 6.90
C SER A 48 13.70 -1.39 7.08
N LEU A 49 13.79 -2.72 7.01
CA LEU A 49 15.07 -3.46 7.13
C LEU A 49 15.61 -3.91 5.76
N THR A 50 15.12 -3.31 4.69
CA THR A 50 15.44 -3.67 3.30
C THR A 50 16.94 -3.53 3.02
N GLU A 51 17.60 -2.53 3.60
CA GLU A 51 19.02 -2.21 3.41
C GLU A 51 19.97 -2.94 4.37
N ASN A 52 19.47 -3.55 5.45
CA ASN A 52 20.32 -4.21 6.44
C ASN A 52 20.93 -5.52 5.90
N ALA A 53 22.23 -5.73 6.19
CA ALA A 53 22.94 -6.97 5.88
C ALA A 53 22.31 -8.16 6.63
N LYS A 54 22.08 -9.28 5.93
CA LYS A 54 21.38 -10.47 6.46
C LYS A 54 22.07 -11.10 7.68
N ASN A 55 23.37 -10.89 7.85
CA ASN A 55 24.20 -11.61 8.81
C ASN A 55 24.00 -11.17 10.27
N THR A 56 23.22 -10.13 10.54
CA THR A 56 22.94 -9.62 11.91
C THR A 56 21.45 -9.63 12.27
N LEU A 57 20.58 -10.20 11.42
CA LEU A 57 19.14 -10.14 11.64
C LEU A 57 18.63 -11.27 12.55
N SER A 58 17.92 -10.90 13.60
CA SER A 58 17.09 -11.82 14.38
C SER A 58 15.99 -12.45 13.51
N ARG A 59 15.41 -13.57 13.97
CA ARG A 59 14.27 -14.23 13.28
C ARG A 59 13.13 -13.27 12.96
N TRP A 60 12.81 -12.39 13.91
CA TRP A 60 11.75 -11.38 13.75
C TRP A 60 12.12 -10.37 12.66
N GLN A 61 13.34 -9.84 12.67
CA GLN A 61 13.82 -8.92 11.63
C GLN A 61 13.84 -9.55 10.23
N LEU A 62 14.14 -10.85 10.14
CA LEU A 62 14.06 -11.57 8.87
C LEU A 62 12.62 -11.60 8.35
N VAL A 63 11.64 -11.93 9.20
CA VAL A 63 10.22 -11.94 8.83
C VAL A 63 9.77 -10.55 8.38
N GLN A 64 10.17 -9.48 9.09
CA GLN A 64 9.87 -8.11 8.68
C GLN A 64 10.49 -7.75 7.33
N LYS A 65 11.75 -8.11 7.08
CA LYS A 65 12.41 -7.86 5.80
C LYS A 65 11.68 -8.55 4.63
N VAL A 66 11.22 -9.78 4.83
CA VAL A 66 10.46 -10.51 3.79
C VAL A 66 9.07 -9.89 3.59
N ARG A 67 8.40 -9.46 4.66
CA ARG A 67 7.14 -8.69 4.59
C ARG A 67 7.32 -7.40 3.81
N ASP A 68 8.35 -6.60 4.12
CA ASP A 68 8.61 -5.32 3.46
C ASP A 68 8.85 -5.50 1.96
N HIS A 69 9.65 -6.51 1.59
CA HIS A 69 9.89 -6.86 0.19
C HIS A 69 8.60 -7.31 -0.52
N PHE A 70 7.77 -8.11 0.15
CA PHE A 70 6.46 -8.49 -0.38
C PHE A 70 5.57 -7.26 -0.60
N TRP A 71 5.44 -6.39 0.40
CA TRP A 71 4.61 -5.19 0.33
C TRP A 71 5.04 -4.25 -0.79
N GLN A 72 6.34 -3.98 -0.93
CA GLN A 72 6.87 -3.13 -2.00
C GLN A 72 6.51 -3.66 -3.39
N ARG A 73 6.65 -4.97 -3.60
CA ARG A 73 6.33 -5.58 -4.89
C ARG A 73 4.83 -5.60 -5.14
N TRP A 74 4.07 -6.10 -4.17
CA TRP A 74 2.63 -6.28 -4.27
C TRP A 74 1.89 -4.94 -4.45
N SER A 75 2.22 -3.91 -3.67
CA SER A 75 1.58 -2.60 -3.79
C SER A 75 1.82 -1.95 -5.16
N ARG A 76 3.03 -2.11 -5.71
CA ARG A 76 3.37 -1.62 -7.05
C ARG A 76 2.56 -2.32 -8.15
N GLU A 77 2.42 -3.63 -8.06
CA GLU A 77 1.64 -4.43 -9.01
C GLU A 77 0.14 -4.10 -8.88
N TYR A 78 -0.39 -4.03 -7.66
CA TYR A 78 -1.79 -3.73 -7.39
C TYR A 78 -2.23 -2.34 -7.87
N ILE A 79 -1.45 -1.29 -7.60
CA ILE A 79 -1.75 0.07 -8.09
C ILE A 79 -1.77 0.10 -9.62
N HIS A 80 -0.91 -0.68 -10.27
CA HIS A 80 -0.91 -0.76 -11.72
C HIS A 80 -2.20 -1.35 -12.28
N GLU A 81 -2.77 -2.36 -11.63
CA GLU A 81 -4.07 -2.93 -12.00
C GLU A 81 -5.23 -1.96 -11.76
N MET A 82 -5.16 -1.10 -10.73
CA MET A 82 -6.19 -0.11 -10.44
C MET A 82 -6.27 1.05 -11.45
N THR A 83 -5.23 1.27 -12.26
CA THR A 83 -5.23 2.31 -13.32
C THR A 83 -5.21 1.65 -14.70
N PRO A 84 -6.35 1.09 -15.19
CA PRO A 84 -6.41 0.55 -16.54
C PRO A 84 -6.18 1.69 -17.54
N LYS A 85 -5.11 1.59 -18.36
CA LYS A 85 -4.88 2.51 -19.49
C LYS A 85 -5.44 1.91 -20.77
N PRO A 86 -6.68 2.23 -21.20
CA PRO A 86 -7.16 1.79 -22.50
C PRO A 86 -6.30 2.43 -23.60
N LYS A 87 -5.93 1.67 -24.64
CA LYS A 87 -5.00 2.07 -25.71
C LYS A 87 -5.50 3.25 -26.59
N TRP A 88 -6.68 3.78 -26.30
CA TRP A 88 -7.36 4.84 -27.06
C TRP A 88 -8.21 5.69 -26.10
N LEU A 89 -7.58 6.45 -25.20
CA LEU A 89 -8.29 7.31 -24.24
C LEU A 89 -9.21 8.30 -24.98
N LYS A 90 -10.52 8.25 -24.70
CA LYS A 90 -11.36 9.45 -24.74
C LYS A 90 -10.82 10.40 -23.66
N ASN A 91 -10.86 11.71 -23.92
CA ASN A 91 -10.43 12.75 -22.98
C ASN A 91 -10.85 12.40 -21.54
N GLU A 92 -9.90 11.96 -20.71
CA GLU A 92 -10.17 11.79 -19.28
C GLU A 92 -10.37 13.17 -18.68
N ALA A 93 -11.34 13.30 -17.77
CA ALA A 93 -11.52 14.54 -17.02
C ALA A 93 -10.24 14.81 -16.23
N VAL A 94 -9.68 16.01 -16.41
CA VAL A 94 -8.57 16.48 -15.58
C VAL A 94 -9.06 16.49 -14.13
N PRO A 95 -8.26 16.00 -13.16
CA PRO A 95 -8.68 16.03 -11.76
C PRO A 95 -8.89 17.47 -11.30
N ASP A 96 -10.04 17.72 -10.67
CA ASP A 96 -10.38 19.01 -10.07
C ASP A 96 -9.77 19.15 -8.67
N VAL A 97 -9.64 20.40 -8.19
CA VAL A 97 -9.20 20.67 -6.82
C VAL A 97 -10.20 20.04 -5.85
N GLY A 98 -9.70 19.20 -4.94
CA GLY A 98 -10.52 18.42 -4.00
C GLY A 98 -10.79 16.97 -4.44
N ALA A 99 -10.34 16.55 -5.62
CA ALA A 99 -10.46 15.16 -6.06
C ALA A 99 -9.44 14.25 -5.33
N LEU A 100 -9.93 13.17 -4.72
CA LEU A 100 -9.06 12.13 -4.14
C LEU A 100 -8.37 11.34 -5.25
N CYS A 101 -7.03 11.33 -5.23
CA CYS A 101 -6.22 10.73 -6.27
C CYS A 101 -5.24 9.70 -5.69
N LEU A 102 -5.01 8.59 -6.41
CA LEU A 102 -3.96 7.65 -6.09
C LEU A 102 -2.60 8.22 -6.51
N VAL A 103 -1.72 8.44 -5.54
CA VAL A 103 -0.36 8.92 -5.81
C VAL A 103 0.57 7.72 -6.04
N ARG A 104 1.03 7.56 -7.28
CA ARG A 104 2.13 6.66 -7.62
C ARG A 104 3.42 7.46 -7.62
N SER A 105 4.24 7.33 -6.58
CA SER A 105 5.62 7.81 -6.63
C SER A 105 6.50 6.75 -7.30
N GLU A 106 7.03 7.04 -8.48
CA GLU A 106 8.22 6.34 -9.01
C GLU A 106 9.53 7.04 -8.61
N ILE A 107 9.41 8.10 -7.82
CA ILE A 107 10.46 9.04 -7.46
C ILE A 107 10.15 9.64 -6.08
N THR A 108 10.59 8.97 -4.99
CA THR A 108 11.55 9.73 -4.19
C THR A 108 12.73 9.85 -5.14
N PRO A 109 13.01 11.05 -5.64
CA PRO A 109 14.06 11.23 -6.61
C PRO A 109 15.37 10.78 -5.93
N PRO A 110 16.44 10.37 -6.64
CA PRO A 110 17.75 10.45 -6.00
C PRO A 110 18.02 11.90 -5.52
N ASN A 111 17.25 12.88 -6.04
CA ASN A 111 17.32 14.31 -5.75
C ASN A 111 16.24 15.10 -6.56
N ARG A 112 15.30 15.75 -5.84
CA ARG A 112 14.28 16.75 -6.27
C ARG A 112 12.82 16.33 -6.46
#